data_AF-A0A9P0LY64-F1
#
_entry.id   AF-A0A9P0LY64-F1
#
_cell.length_a   1.000
_cell.length_b   1.000
_cell.length_c   1.000
_cell.angle_alpha   90.00
_cell.angle_beta   90.00
_cell.angle_gamma   90.00
#
_symmetry.space_group_name_H-M   'P 1'
#
loop_
_entity.id
_entity.type
_entity.pdbx_description
1 polymer ?
#
loop_
_entity_poly.entity_id
_entity_poly.type
_entity_poly.pdbx_seq_one_letter_code
_entity_poly.pdbx_strand_id
1 'polypeptide(L)'
;MWFEIIPSFAIITAAMAAPHGIAYVMNYVVVGNLFRRSLDTFEQRKQYLRDRRLSKGAGDRWGDPYKVIGLENIPDEEEHQCMCGCGGKKIEEENQGEQK
;
A
#
# COMPACT_ATOMS: atom_id res chain seq x y z
N MET A 1 -44.29 -27.33 -18.89
CA MET A 1 -44.29 -26.10 -18.07
C MET A 1 -42.89 -25.50 -18.14
N TRP A 2 -42.71 -24.38 -18.83
CA TRP A 2 -41.38 -23.85 -19.16
C TRP A 2 -40.65 -23.21 -17.96
N PHE A 3 -41.39 -22.83 -16.93
CA PHE A 3 -40.89 -22.20 -15.70
C PHE A 3 -40.14 -23.15 -14.75
N GLU A 4 -40.26 -24.47 -14.95
CA GLU A 4 -39.54 -25.48 -14.16
C GLU A 4 -38.01 -25.41 -14.35
N ILE A 5 -37.53 -24.72 -15.38
CA ILE A 5 -36.10 -24.48 -15.61
C ILE A 5 -35.53 -23.30 -14.81
N ILE A 6 -36.39 -22.42 -14.28
CA ILE A 6 -35.97 -21.21 -13.58
C ILE A 6 -35.17 -21.55 -12.30
N PRO A 7 -35.57 -22.54 -11.47
CA PRO A 7 -34.81 -22.91 -10.28
C PRO A 7 -33.40 -23.43 -10.60
N SER A 8 -33.27 -24.30 -11.61
CA SER A 8 -31.96 -24.83 -12.01
C SER A 8 -31.06 -23.74 -12.60
N PHE A 9 -31.61 -22.85 -13.42
CA PHE A 9 -30.90 -21.68 -13.92
C PHE A 9 -30.45 -20.73 -12.79
N ALA A 10 -31.30 -20.48 -11.80
CA ALA A 10 -30.97 -19.63 -10.65
C ALA A 10 -29.83 -20.24 -9.81
N ILE A 11 -29.84 -21.56 -9.58
CA ILE A 11 -28.77 -22.23 -8.84
C ILE A 11 -27.43 -22.11 -9.59
N ILE A 12 -27.44 -22.33 -10.91
CA ILE A 12 -26.22 -22.25 -11.72
C ILE A 12 -25.66 -20.83 -11.72
N THR A 13 -26.50 -19.83 -11.94
CA THR A 13 -26.06 -18.42 -11.96
C THR A 13 -25.56 -17.95 -10.59
N ALA A 14 -26.24 -18.34 -9.50
CA ALA A 14 -25.79 -18.06 -8.14
C ALA A 14 -24.45 -18.74 -7.83
N ALA A 15 -24.29 -20.02 -8.21
CA ALA A 15 -23.05 -20.76 -8.02
C ALA A 15 -21.88 -20.17 -8.81
N MET A 16 -22.12 -19.63 -10.01
CA MET A 16 -21.12 -18.92 -10.80
C MET A 16 -20.77 -17.54 -10.22
N ALA A 17 -21.76 -16.80 -9.70
CA ALA A 17 -21.55 -15.45 -9.16
C ALA A 17 -20.90 -15.47 -7.77
N ALA A 18 -21.23 -16.46 -6.93
CA ALA A 18 -20.72 -16.60 -5.57
C ALA A 18 -19.19 -16.48 -5.44
N PRO A 19 -18.35 -17.21 -6.20
CA PRO A 19 -16.90 -17.14 -6.05
C PRO A 19 -16.32 -15.74 -6.33
N HIS A 20 -16.92 -14.98 -7.25
CA HIS A 20 -16.48 -13.61 -7.54
C HIS A 20 -16.75 -12.65 -6.38
N GLY A 21 -17.95 -12.72 -5.80
CA GLY A 21 -18.31 -11.92 -4.62
C GLY A 21 -17.50 -12.29 -3.38
N ILE A 22 -17.29 -13.59 -3.16
CA ILE A 22 -16.47 -14.09 -2.04
C ILE A 22 -15.01 -13.61 -2.19
N ALA A 23 -14.43 -13.71 -3.39
CA ALA A 23 -13.05 -13.27 -3.63
C ALA A 23 -12.87 -11.78 -3.33
N TYR A 24 -13.85 -10.93 -3.67
CA TYR A 24 -13.82 -9.50 -3.38
C TYR A 24 -13.72 -9.21 -1.88
N VAL A 25 -14.56 -9.86 -1.07
CA VAL A 25 -14.54 -9.70 0.39
C VAL A 25 -13.30 -10.33 1.00
N MET A 26 -12.89 -11.51 0.51
CA MET A 26 -11.69 -12.19 1.01
C MET A 26 -10.41 -11.37 0.76
N ASN A 27 -10.31 -10.68 -0.37
CA ASN A 27 -9.19 -9.77 -0.63
C ASN A 27 -9.12 -8.65 0.42
N TYR A 28 -10.26 -8.06 0.80
CA TYR A 28 -10.28 -7.04 1.85
C TYR A 28 -9.76 -7.56 3.18
N VAL A 29 -10.15 -8.77 3.57
CA VAL A 29 -9.72 -9.38 4.85
C VAL A 29 -8.23 -9.70 4.86
N VAL A 30 -7.68 -10.20 3.75
CA VAL A 30 -6.28 -10.64 3.69
C VAL A 30 -5.32 -9.47 3.47
N VAL A 31 -5.74 -8.47 2.68
CA VAL A 31 -4.85 -7.44 2.13
C VAL A 31 -5.20 -6.03 2.63
N GLY A 32 -6.35 -5.85 3.29
CA GLY A 32 -6.84 -4.54 3.69
C GLY A 32 -7.40 -3.71 2.53
N ASN A 33 -7.40 -4.25 1.30
CA ASN A 33 -7.94 -3.62 0.11
C ASN A 33 -8.82 -4.60 -0.68
N LEU A 34 -9.92 -4.10 -1.22
CA LEU A 34 -10.93 -4.90 -1.91
C LEU A 34 -10.43 -5.39 -3.28
N PHE A 35 -9.55 -4.62 -3.90
CA PHE A 35 -8.97 -4.92 -5.21
C PHE A 35 -7.50 -5.32 -5.12
N ARG A 36 -7.14 -6.39 -5.81
CA ARG A 36 -5.74 -6.80 -5.95
C ARG A 36 -5.06 -5.96 -7.04
N ARG A 37 -3.84 -5.49 -6.78
CA ARG A 37 -3.04 -4.78 -7.77
C ARG A 37 -2.69 -5.68 -8.95
N SER A 38 -2.79 -5.15 -10.17
CA SER A 38 -2.29 -5.84 -11.37
C SER A 38 -0.76 -5.92 -11.33
N LEU A 39 -0.24 -7.07 -11.74
CA LEU A 39 1.17 -7.39 -11.84
C LEU A 39 1.49 -7.93 -13.24
N ASP A 40 0.71 -7.51 -14.23
CA ASP A 40 0.79 -8.07 -15.58
C ASP A 40 2.06 -7.61 -16.28
N THR A 41 2.44 -6.34 -16.09
CA THR A 41 3.65 -5.76 -16.69
C THR A 41 4.85 -5.81 -15.75
N PHE A 42 6.04 -5.83 -16.33
CA PHE A 42 7.30 -5.81 -15.57
C PHE A 42 7.43 -4.56 -14.69
N GLU A 43 6.98 -3.42 -15.19
CA GLU A 43 7.05 -2.16 -14.44
C GLU A 43 6.11 -2.16 -13.23
N GLN A 44 4.89 -2.71 -13.37
CA GLN A 44 3.98 -2.90 -12.25
C GLN A 44 4.57 -3.82 -11.17
N ARG A 45 5.28 -4.88 -11.57
CA ARG A 45 5.98 -5.78 -10.63
C ARG A 45 7.10 -5.06 -9.89
N LYS A 46 7.91 -4.25 -10.59
CA LYS A 46 8.96 -3.43 -9.98
C LYS A 46 8.37 -2.45 -8.97
N GLN A 47 7.28 -1.77 -9.35
CA GLN A 47 6.61 -0.81 -8.48
C GLN A 47 6.03 -1.51 -7.23
N TYR A 48 5.43 -2.68 -7.39
CA TYR A 48 4.96 -3.49 -6.26
C TYR A 48 6.09 -3.85 -5.28
N LEU A 49 7.27 -4.23 -5.81
CA LEU A 49 8.45 -4.51 -4.98
C LEU A 49 9.06 -3.26 -4.34
N ARG A 50 8.96 -2.09 -5.00
CA ARG A 50 9.33 -0.80 -4.41
C ARG A 50 8.45 -0.51 -3.21
N ASP A 51 7.13 -0.56 -3.38
CA ASP A 51 6.18 -0.22 -2.32
C ASP A 51 6.32 -1.19 -1.12
N ARG A 52 6.53 -2.49 -1.38
CA ARG A 52 6.84 -3.50 -0.34
C ARG A 52 8.13 -3.19 0.45
N ARG A 53 9.12 -2.53 -0.16
CA ARG A 53 10.37 -2.15 0.50
C ARG A 53 10.22 -0.88 1.32
N LEU A 54 9.52 0.12 0.78
CA LEU A 54 9.29 1.40 1.46
C LEU A 54 8.40 1.22 2.70
N SER A 55 7.40 0.35 2.64
CA SER A 55 6.43 0.12 3.72
C SER A 55 7.05 -0.48 5.00
N LYS A 56 8.25 -1.05 4.94
CA LYS A 56 8.96 -1.57 6.12
C LYS A 56 9.28 -0.50 7.17
N GLY A 57 9.37 0.78 6.79
CA GLY A 57 9.58 1.87 7.73
C GLY A 57 8.41 2.08 8.70
N ALA A 58 7.24 1.53 8.41
CA ALA A 58 5.99 1.84 9.10
C ALA A 58 5.55 0.80 10.16
N GLY A 59 6.51 0.06 10.76
CA GLY A 59 6.29 -0.77 11.95
C GLY A 59 6.08 -2.28 11.74
N ASP A 60 5.89 -2.74 10.51
CA ASP A 60 5.61 -4.15 10.22
C ASP A 60 6.88 -4.92 9.81
N ARG A 61 7.05 -6.15 10.35
CA ARG A 61 8.19 -7.05 10.05
C ARG A 61 8.31 -7.33 8.54
N TRP A 62 7.19 -7.30 7.82
CA TRP A 62 7.09 -7.41 6.38
C TRP A 62 6.29 -6.21 5.87
N GLY A 63 6.88 -5.38 5.02
CA GLY A 63 6.20 -4.19 4.48
C GLY A 63 4.97 -4.58 3.65
N ASP A 64 3.87 -3.87 3.86
CA ASP A 64 2.60 -4.05 3.15
C ASP A 64 2.55 -3.12 1.91
N PRO A 65 2.47 -3.66 0.68
CA PRO A 65 2.40 -2.86 -0.55
C PRO A 65 1.05 -2.19 -0.80
N TYR A 66 0.02 -2.49 0.01
CA TYR A 66 -1.31 -1.87 -0.08
C TYR A 66 -1.49 -0.71 0.88
N LYS A 67 -0.55 -0.53 1.81
CA LYS A 67 -0.43 0.68 2.63
C LYS A 67 0.25 1.78 1.81
N VAL A 68 -0.49 2.84 1.49
CA VAL A 68 0.05 4.01 0.79
C VAL A 68 0.90 4.82 1.76
N ILE A 69 2.09 5.18 1.33
CA ILE A 69 3.01 6.07 2.06
C ILE A 69 2.95 7.42 1.36
N GLY A 70 2.42 8.43 2.05
CA GLY A 70 2.33 9.77 1.53
C GLY A 70 3.57 10.60 1.86
N LEU A 71 3.39 11.93 1.85
CA LEU A 71 4.45 12.91 2.09
C LEU A 71 4.84 12.97 3.57
N GLU A 72 3.97 12.49 4.46
CA GLU A 72 4.20 12.42 5.91
C GLU A 72 5.39 11.55 6.32
N ASN A 73 5.88 10.69 5.40
CA ASN A 73 7.05 9.85 5.65
C ASN A 73 8.35 10.46 5.11
N ILE A 74 8.30 11.66 4.53
CA ILE A 74 9.49 12.39 4.10
C ILE A 74 9.97 13.20 5.31
N PRO A 75 11.25 13.07 5.73
CA PRO A 75 11.77 13.87 6.82
C PRO A 75 11.74 15.36 6.43
N ASP A 76 11.28 16.20 7.37
CA ASP A 76 11.27 17.64 7.21
C ASP A 76 12.69 18.23 7.23
N GLU A 77 12.86 19.45 6.71
CA GLU A 77 14.18 20.10 6.55
C GLU A 77 14.93 20.27 7.89
N GLU A 78 14.22 20.38 9.01
CA GLU A 78 14.80 20.47 10.36
C GLU A 78 15.36 19.12 10.85
N GLU A 79 14.87 18.00 10.31
CA GLU A 79 15.33 16.63 10.61
C GLU A 79 16.26 16.07 9.53
N HIS A 80 16.66 16.86 8.55
CA HIS A 80 17.69 16.50 7.57
C HIS A 80 19.09 16.43 8.21
N GLN A 81 19.28 15.54 9.17
CA GLN A 81 20.58 14.90 9.39
C GLN A 81 20.84 14.02 8.18
N CYS A 82 21.55 14.58 7.21
CA CYS A 82 22.08 13.89 6.05
C CYS A 82 22.64 12.51 6.45
N MET A 83 21.90 11.44 6.17
CA MET A 83 22.33 10.04 6.32
C MET A 83 23.52 9.69 5.40
N CYS A 84 23.99 10.65 4.58
CA CYS A 84 25.25 10.58 3.83
C CYS A 84 26.47 11.10 4.61
N GLY A 85 26.31 11.54 5.86
CA GLY A 85 27.44 12.04 6.68
C GLY A 85 27.91 13.45 6.33
N CYS A 86 27.17 14.21 5.52
CA CYS A 86 27.53 15.57 5.13
C CYS A 86 26.34 16.52 5.35
N GLY A 87 26.24 17.18 6.51
CA GLY A 87 25.33 18.33 6.60
C GLY A 87 24.92 18.85 7.98
N GLY A 88 25.11 18.11 9.07
CA GLY A 88 24.61 18.50 10.40
C GLY A 88 25.46 19.53 11.16
N LYS A 89 25.96 20.60 10.51
CA LYS A 89 26.77 21.63 11.21
C LYS A 89 26.28 23.08 11.11
N LYS A 90 25.24 23.39 10.34
CA LYS A 90 24.89 24.80 10.09
C LYS A 90 23.84 25.41 11.03
N ILE A 91 23.00 24.61 11.67
CA ILE A 91 21.82 25.15 12.38
C ILE A 91 22.15 25.62 13.82
N GLU A 92 23.20 25.10 14.45
CA GLU A 92 23.58 25.52 15.82
C GLU A 92 24.40 26.82 15.87
N GLU A 93 25.12 27.18 14.79
CA GLU A 93 25.98 28.38 14.78
C GLU A 93 25.18 29.69 14.57
N GLU A 94 24.07 29.67 13.83
CA GLU A 94 23.25 30.88 13.62
C GLU A 94 22.52 31.32 14.90
N ASN A 95 22.03 30.38 15.72
CA ASN A 95 21.34 30.72 16.98
C ASN A 95 22.28 31.21 18.10
N GLN A 96 23.59 30.96 18.00
CA GLN A 96 24.58 31.49 18.97
C GLN A 96 25.15 32.85 18.55
N GLY A 97 24.97 33.26 17.29
CA GLY A 97 25.40 34.56 16.76
C GLY A 97 24.44 35.71 17.06
N GLU A 98 23.14 35.43 17.23
CA GLU A 98 22.12 36.45 17.53
C GLU A 98 21.99 36.81 19.03
N GLN A 99 22.64 36.06 19.93
CA GLN A 99 22.62 36.32 21.37
C GLN A 99 23.87 37.05 21.91
N LYS A 100 24.65 37.72 21.04
CA LYS A 100 25.77 38.59 21.45
C LYS A 100 25.61 40.02 20.98
#